data_AF-A0A4R7BUE3-F1
#
_entry.id   AF-A0A4R7BUE3-F1
#
_cell.length_a   1.000
_cell.length_b   1.000
_cell.length_c   1.000
_cell.angle_alpha   90.00
_cell.angle_beta   90.00
_cell.angle_gamma   90.00
#
_symmetry.space_group_name_H-M   'P 1'
#
loop_
_entity.id
_entity.type
_entity.pdbx_description
1 polymer ?
#
loop_
_entity_poly.entity_id
_entity_poly.type
_entity_poly.pdbx_seq_one_letter_code
_entity_poly.pdbx_strand_id
1 'polypeptide(L)'
;MTRLSPTARGYDGAWRRARAEHLRLHPWCAMCAREGRQVRAVHVHHSIPHKGNRAVFNDRSRWVSLCTEHHNRDAQQVETRGYASRIGSDGLPSDPRHPFNRPEGGGSKVQCDRGPRPHGEISSQLISGAR
;
A
#
# COMPACT_ATOMS: atom_id res chain seq x y z
N MET A 1 2.99 30.05 -18.07
CA MET A 1 3.90 28.89 -17.87
C MET A 1 3.40 27.72 -18.69
N THR A 2 4.13 27.33 -19.74
CA THR A 2 3.72 26.24 -20.65
C THR A 2 4.11 24.89 -20.06
N ARG A 3 3.14 23.98 -19.88
CA ARG A 3 3.41 22.61 -19.39
C ARG A 3 4.25 21.86 -20.43
N LEU A 4 5.37 21.27 -20.02
CA LEU A 4 6.22 20.45 -20.89
C LEU A 4 5.45 19.24 -21.46
N SER A 5 5.78 18.85 -22.69
CA SER A 5 5.21 17.66 -23.33
C SER A 5 5.47 16.39 -22.49
N PRO A 6 4.61 15.36 -22.57
CA PRO A 6 4.83 14.10 -21.85
C PRO A 6 6.20 13.48 -22.11
N THR A 7 6.66 13.54 -23.36
CA THR A 7 7.99 13.08 -23.80
C THR A 7 9.10 13.87 -23.12
N ALA A 8 9.00 15.21 -23.07
CA ALA A 8 9.97 16.05 -22.37
C ALA A 8 10.01 15.74 -20.85
N ARG A 9 8.88 15.32 -20.27
CA ARG A 9 8.81 14.84 -18.88
C ARG A 9 9.34 13.42 -18.68
N GLY A 10 9.62 12.67 -19.74
CA GLY A 10 10.18 11.31 -19.71
C GLY A 10 9.22 10.18 -20.03
N TYR A 11 7.96 10.49 -20.30
CA TYR A 11 6.96 9.51 -20.66
C TYR A 11 7.03 9.21 -22.16
N ASP A 12 8.22 8.84 -22.63
CA ASP A 12 8.53 8.58 -24.03
C ASP A 12 8.24 7.12 -24.43
N GLY A 13 8.65 6.74 -25.65
CA GLY A 13 8.52 5.36 -26.13
C GLY A 13 9.37 4.35 -25.36
N ALA A 14 10.58 4.76 -24.91
CA ALA A 14 11.47 3.90 -24.15
C ALA A 14 10.86 3.57 -22.79
N TRP A 15 10.26 4.57 -22.12
CA TRP A 15 9.53 4.36 -20.87
C TRP A 15 8.35 3.41 -21.06
N ARG A 16 7.53 3.58 -22.12
CA ARG A 16 6.41 2.67 -22.38
C ARG A 16 6.86 1.21 -22.56
N ARG A 17 7.96 0.99 -23.27
CA ARG A 17 8.56 -0.35 -23.45
C ARG A 17 9.05 -0.93 -22.13
N ALA A 18 9.85 -0.17 -21.39
CA ALA A 18 10.40 -0.61 -20.11
C ALA A 18 9.29 -0.88 -19.08
N ARG A 19 8.26 -0.05 -19.02
CA ARG A 19 7.07 -0.26 -18.19
C ARG A 19 6.36 -1.57 -18.53
N ALA A 20 6.14 -1.83 -19.81
CA ALA A 20 5.47 -3.06 -20.25
C ALA A 20 6.29 -4.31 -19.89
N GLU A 21 7.61 -4.24 -20.02
CA GLU A 21 8.53 -5.30 -19.57
C GLU A 21 8.45 -5.51 -18.05
N HIS A 22 8.53 -4.44 -17.26
CA HIS A 22 8.44 -4.52 -15.81
C HIS A 22 7.13 -5.15 -15.33
N LEU A 23 5.98 -4.77 -15.91
CA LEU A 23 4.67 -5.35 -15.56
C LEU A 23 4.51 -6.81 -16.00
N ARG A 24 5.30 -7.29 -16.97
CA ARG A 24 5.35 -8.72 -17.31
C ARG A 24 6.13 -9.52 -16.28
N LEU A 25 7.25 -8.98 -15.79
CA LEU A 25 8.08 -9.61 -14.76
C LEU A 25 7.48 -9.52 -13.36
N HIS A 26 6.75 -8.44 -13.07
CA HIS A 26 6.10 -8.17 -11.79
C HIS A 26 4.58 -8.02 -11.97
N PRO A 27 3.86 -9.11 -12.27
CA PRO A 27 2.44 -9.05 -12.63
C PRO A 27 1.49 -8.72 -11.48
N TRP A 28 1.96 -8.75 -10.23
CA TRP A 28 1.14 -8.66 -9.03
C TRP A 28 1.38 -7.37 -8.26
N CYS A 29 0.33 -6.84 -7.63
CA CYS A 29 0.41 -5.67 -6.77
C CYS A 29 1.24 -6.01 -5.51
N ALA A 30 2.35 -5.30 -5.31
CA ALA A 30 3.24 -5.50 -4.17
C ALA A 30 2.55 -5.24 -2.82
N MET A 31 1.60 -4.29 -2.77
CA MET A 31 0.84 -4.00 -1.55
C MET A 31 -0.24 -5.03 -1.26
N CYS A 32 -0.97 -5.51 -2.28
CA CYS A 32 -1.91 -6.61 -2.10
C CYS A 32 -1.19 -7.87 -1.60
N ALA A 33 -0.01 -8.18 -2.14
CA ALA A 33 0.76 -9.35 -1.71
C ALA A 33 1.09 -9.31 -0.20
N ARG A 34 1.41 -8.12 0.34
CA ARG A 34 1.63 -7.92 1.79
C ARG A 34 0.37 -8.11 2.64
N GLU A 35 -0.80 -7.92 2.03
CA GLU A 35 -2.11 -8.16 2.64
C GLU A 35 -2.60 -9.61 2.42
N GLY A 36 -1.78 -10.50 1.85
CA GLY A 36 -2.16 -11.87 1.54
C GLY A 36 -3.11 -12.01 0.33
N ARG A 37 -3.22 -10.96 -0.50
CA ARG A 37 -4.10 -10.93 -1.68
C ARG A 37 -3.30 -10.94 -2.97
N GLN A 38 -3.81 -11.61 -3.99
CA GLN A 38 -3.19 -11.65 -5.32
C GLN A 38 -4.04 -10.85 -6.33
N VAL A 39 -3.63 -9.62 -6.60
CA VAL A 39 -4.32 -8.71 -7.55
C VAL A 39 -3.34 -8.26 -8.62
N ARG A 40 -3.77 -8.25 -9.88
CA ARG A 40 -2.94 -7.82 -11.01
C ARG A 40 -2.49 -6.37 -10.84
N ALA A 41 -1.20 -6.14 -11.05
CA ALA A 41 -0.66 -4.80 -11.18
C ALA A 41 -0.99 -4.22 -12.56
N VAL A 42 -1.36 -2.95 -12.56
CA VAL A 42 -1.70 -2.19 -13.77
C VAL A 42 -0.91 -0.89 -13.86
N HIS A 43 -0.30 -0.43 -12.77
CA HIS A 43 0.53 0.76 -12.72
C HIS A 43 1.92 0.45 -12.17
N VAL A 44 2.90 1.21 -12.66
CA VAL A 44 4.25 1.24 -12.09
C VAL A 44 4.38 2.54 -11.33
N HIS A 45 4.72 2.42 -10.05
CA HIS A 45 4.93 3.52 -9.12
C HIS A 45 6.42 3.64 -8.81
N HIS A 46 6.93 4.86 -8.69
CA HIS A 46 8.29 5.11 -8.22
C HIS A 46 8.27 5.17 -6.69
N SER A 47 8.91 4.23 -6.01
CA SER A 47 8.98 4.22 -4.53
C SER A 47 9.63 5.47 -3.94
N ILE A 48 10.47 6.14 -4.73
CA ILE A 48 11.10 7.42 -4.40
C ILE A 48 10.70 8.43 -5.48
N PRO A 49 10.08 9.56 -5.10
CA PRO A 49 9.70 10.59 -6.05
C PRO A 49 10.92 11.10 -6.82
N HIS A 50 10.90 10.99 -8.13
CA HIS A 50 12.04 11.35 -8.96
C HIS A 50 12.30 12.87 -9.04
N LYS A 51 11.31 13.72 -8.70
CA LYS A 51 11.41 15.21 -8.69
C LYS A 51 12.07 15.81 -9.94
N GLY A 52 11.87 15.19 -11.11
CA GLY A 52 12.48 15.60 -12.38
C GLY A 52 13.86 15.00 -12.70
N ASN A 53 14.49 14.29 -11.76
CA ASN A 53 15.74 13.56 -12.02
C ASN A 53 15.48 12.33 -12.90
N ARG A 54 16.08 12.32 -14.10
CA ARG A 54 15.90 11.24 -15.09
C ARG A 54 16.55 9.92 -14.67
N ALA A 55 17.67 9.95 -13.95
CA ALA A 55 18.33 8.74 -13.49
C ALA A 55 17.44 7.96 -12.50
N VAL A 56 16.83 8.67 -11.54
CA VAL A 56 15.89 8.08 -10.58
C VAL A 56 14.59 7.63 -11.27
N PHE A 57 14.12 8.38 -12.27
CA PHE A 57 12.93 8.02 -13.04
C PHE A 57 13.09 6.70 -13.80
N ASN A 58 14.29 6.45 -14.37
CA ASN A 58 14.59 5.26 -15.15
C ASN A 58 15.18 4.10 -14.33
N ASP A 59 15.43 4.30 -13.03
CA ASP A 59 15.94 3.27 -12.13
C ASP A 59 14.84 2.24 -11.83
N ARG A 60 14.92 1.10 -12.52
CA ARG A 60 13.96 0.00 -12.39
C ARG A 60 13.97 -0.63 -11.00
N SER A 61 15.05 -0.49 -10.23
CA SER A 61 15.11 -1.01 -8.86
C SER A 61 14.17 -0.26 -7.90
N ARG A 62 13.74 0.95 -8.28
CA ARG A 62 12.81 1.79 -7.52
C ARG A 62 11.37 1.66 -8.00
N TRP A 63 11.12 0.83 -9.01
CA TRP A 63 9.79 0.63 -9.56
C TRP A 63 9.02 -0.39 -8.75
N VAL A 64 7.77 -0.06 -8.42
CA VAL A 64 6.85 -0.90 -7.68
C VAL A 64 5.60 -1.12 -8.52
N SER A 65 5.25 -2.38 -8.73
CA SER A 65 4.03 -2.76 -9.45
C SER A 65 2.82 -2.72 -8.51
N LEU A 66 1.82 -1.91 -8.85
CA LEU A 66 0.63 -1.66 -8.02
C LEU A 66 -0.67 -1.80 -8.83
N CYS A 67 -1.75 -2.16 -8.15
CA CYS A 67 -3.12 -2.04 -8.69
C CYS A 67 -3.61 -0.59 -8.64
N THR A 68 -4.71 -0.28 -9.33
CA THR A 68 -5.27 1.09 -9.37
C THR A 68 -5.61 1.64 -7.99
N GLU A 69 -6.19 0.83 -7.11
CA GLU A 69 -6.56 1.26 -5.75
C GLU A 69 -5.32 1.69 -4.94
N HIS A 70 -4.33 0.79 -4.81
CA HIS A 70 -3.12 1.08 -4.06
C HIS A 70 -2.28 2.20 -4.67
N HIS A 71 -2.22 2.28 -6.01
CA HIS A 71 -1.51 3.34 -6.70
C HIS A 71 -2.11 4.73 -6.45
N ASN A 72 -3.43 4.86 -6.55
CA ASN A 72 -4.08 6.16 -6.45
C ASN A 72 -4.25 6.63 -5.00
N ARG A 73 -4.40 5.70 -4.06
CA ARG A 73 -4.74 6.02 -2.66
C ARG A 73 -3.56 5.88 -1.72
N ASP A 74 -3.00 4.68 -1.62
CA ASP A 74 -2.06 4.37 -0.54
C ASP A 74 -0.65 4.84 -0.86
N ALA A 75 -0.20 4.66 -2.09
CA ALA A 75 1.08 5.20 -2.54
C ALA A 75 1.15 6.72 -2.36
N GLN A 76 0.09 7.43 -2.74
CA GLN A 76 0.02 8.89 -2.58
C GLN A 76 0.01 9.35 -1.11
N GLN A 77 -0.70 8.61 -0.24
CA GLN A 77 -0.66 8.89 1.21
C GLN A 77 0.74 8.65 1.78
N VAL A 78 1.41 7.57 1.38
CA VAL A 78 2.77 7.28 1.84
C VAL A 78 3.74 8.36 1.37
N GLU A 79 3.63 8.85 0.14
CA GLU A 79 4.46 9.94 -0.37
C GLU A 79 4.24 11.26 0.40
N THR A 80 2.98 11.59 0.70
CA THR A 80 2.62 12.87 1.32
C THR A 80 2.80 12.87 2.84
N ARG A 81 2.40 11.78 3.51
CA ARG A 81 2.28 11.67 4.97
C ARG A 81 3.30 10.72 5.60
N GLY A 82 3.94 9.87 4.79
CA GLY A 82 4.84 8.82 5.27
C GLY A 82 4.16 7.52 5.69
N TYR A 83 2.83 7.44 5.67
CA TYR A 83 2.05 6.26 6.05
C TYR A 83 0.72 6.18 5.28
N ALA A 84 0.18 4.97 5.12
CA ALA A 84 -1.17 4.76 4.57
C ALA A 84 -2.21 4.64 5.70
N SER A 85 -3.40 5.23 5.51
CA SER A 85 -4.53 5.10 6.44
C SER A 85 -5.51 3.98 6.06
N ARG A 86 -5.01 2.89 5.46
CA ARG A 86 -5.83 1.71 5.16
C ARG A 86 -6.22 1.00 6.46
N ILE A 87 -7.48 0.57 6.54
CA ILE A 87 -8.04 -0.16 7.67
C ILE A 87 -8.01 -1.66 7.36
N GLY A 88 -7.45 -2.45 8.28
CA GLY A 88 -7.42 -3.91 8.21
C GLY A 88 -8.76 -4.56 8.56
N SER A 89 -8.80 -5.89 8.50
CA SER A 89 -9.99 -6.68 8.86
C SER A 89 -10.34 -6.61 10.35
N ASP A 90 -9.36 -6.26 11.18
CA ASP A 90 -9.49 -5.98 12.61
C ASP A 90 -10.12 -4.61 12.91
N GLY A 91 -10.37 -3.80 11.87
CA GLY A 91 -10.92 -2.45 12.01
C GLY A 91 -9.89 -1.41 12.45
N LEU A 92 -8.60 -1.74 12.47
CA LEU A 92 -7.52 -0.84 12.85
C LEU A 92 -6.67 -0.44 11.63
N PRO A 93 -5.97 0.72 11.67
CA PRO A 93 -5.02 1.07 10.63
C PRO A 93 -3.96 -0.02 10.44
N SER A 94 -3.74 -0.47 9.21
CA SER A 94 -2.86 -1.61 8.92
C SER A 94 -1.38 -1.22 8.75
N ASP A 95 -1.06 0.05 8.51
CA ASP A 95 0.33 0.50 8.34
C ASP A 95 1.01 0.67 9.72
N PRO A 96 2.14 -0.01 10.00
CA PRO A 96 2.88 0.15 11.26
C PRO A 96 3.35 1.58 11.53
N ARG A 97 3.55 2.39 10.48
CA ARG A 97 3.99 3.79 10.59
C ARG A 97 2.82 4.76 10.81
N HIS A 98 1.57 4.27 10.77
CA HIS A 98 0.41 5.10 11.09
C HIS A 98 0.52 5.62 12.53
N PRO A 99 0.21 6.90 12.83
CA PRO A 99 0.33 7.47 14.18
C PRO A 99 -0.31 6.65 15.30
N PHE A 100 -1.42 5.96 15.00
CA PHE A 100 -2.10 5.03 15.91
C PHE A 100 -1.23 3.81 16.32
N ASN A 101 -0.33 3.36 15.44
CA ASN A 101 0.51 2.17 15.62
C ASN A 101 1.96 2.51 16.01
N ARG A 102 2.36 3.79 15.98
CA ARG A 102 3.72 4.19 16.34
C ARG A 102 3.91 4.14 17.86
N PRO A 103 5.06 3.62 18.35
CA PRO A 103 5.36 3.61 19.79
C PRO A 103 5.65 5.00 20.34
N GLU A 104 6.22 5.89 19.50
CA GLU A 104 6.68 7.23 19.85
C GLU A 104 5.69 8.24 19.23
N GLY A 105 4.80 8.83 20.05
CA GLY A 105 3.85 9.86 19.61
C GLY A 105 2.43 9.39 19.32
N GLY A 106 1.99 8.31 19.94
CA GLY A 106 0.59 7.91 19.94
C GLY A 106 -0.22 8.85 20.81
N GLY A 107 -1.07 9.69 20.19
CA GLY A 107 -2.22 10.25 20.92
C GLY A 107 -2.87 9.09 21.66
N SER A 108 -3.04 9.26 22.98
CA SER A 108 -3.44 8.20 23.90
C SER A 108 -4.36 7.23 23.19
N LYS A 109 -4.06 5.94 23.29
CA LYS A 109 -5.14 4.96 23.33
C LYS A 109 -5.99 5.37 24.53
N VAL A 110 -6.82 6.40 24.38
CA VAL A 110 -8.01 6.56 25.18
C VAL A 110 -8.78 5.34 24.74
N GLN A 111 -8.50 4.28 25.46
CA GLN A 111 -9.46 3.31 25.90
C GLN A 111 -10.63 4.17 26.36
N CYS A 112 -11.49 4.54 25.40
CA CYS A 112 -12.84 4.86 25.76
C CYS A 112 -13.27 3.54 26.35
N ASP A 113 -13.50 3.56 27.66
CA ASP A 113 -14.09 2.48 28.40
C ASP A 113 -15.49 2.28 27.85
N ARG A 114 -15.58 1.76 26.62
CA ARG A 114 -16.77 1.09 26.13
C ARG A 114 -16.79 -0.17 26.97
N GLY A 115 -17.48 -0.05 28.10
CA GLY A 115 -17.68 -1.12 29.06
C GLY A 115 -18.04 -2.43 28.36
N PRO A 116 -17.81 -3.56 29.04
CA PRO A 116 -17.95 -4.87 28.43
C PRO A 116 -19.34 -5.02 27.79
N ARG A 117 -19.37 -5.24 26.47
CA ARG A 117 -20.59 -5.71 25.81
C ARG A 117 -20.87 -7.11 26.35
N PRO A 118 -22.04 -7.39 26.95
CA PRO A 118 -22.37 -8.74 27.39
C PRO A 118 -22.60 -9.57 26.13
N HIS A 119 -21.59 -10.34 25.73
CA HIS A 119 -21.82 -11.47 24.86
C HIS A 119 -22.32 -12.60 25.77
N GLY A 120 -23.60 -12.94 25.60
CA GLY A 120 -24.23 -14.05 26.28
C GLY A 120 -23.39 -15.32 26.16
N GLU A 121 -23.31 -16.04 27.27
CA GLU A 121 -22.66 -17.34 27.34
C GLU A 121 -23.31 -18.30 26.34
N ILE A 122 -22.51 -18.86 25.44
CA ILE A 122 -22.72 -20.25 25.04
C ILE A 122 -21.43 -21.01 25.31
N SER A 123 -21.39 -21.58 26.52
CA SER A 123 -20.45 -22.62 26.87
C SER A 123 -20.87 -23.92 26.20
N SER A 124 -20.00 -24.51 25.39
CA SER A 124 -19.67 -25.94 25.45
C SER A 124 -18.47 -26.21 24.56
N GLN A 125 -17.32 -26.16 25.21
CA GLN A 125 -16.22 -27.05 25.00
C GLN A 125 -16.58 -28.43 24.39
N LEU A 126 -15.71 -28.88 23.47
CA LEU A 126 -15.32 -30.28 23.24
C LEU A 126 -16.27 -31.17 22.44
N ILE A 127 -15.92 -31.44 21.17
CA ILE A 127 -15.66 -32.83 20.73
C ILE A 127 -14.42 -32.86 19.83
N SER A 128 -13.43 -33.60 20.32
CA SER A 128 -12.20 -34.09 19.70
C SER A 128 -12.45 -34.96 18.45
N GLY A 129 -11.57 -34.84 17.45
CA GLY A 129 -10.84 -36.00 16.92
C GLY A 129 -11.51 -36.97 15.93
N ALA A 130 -10.84 -37.14 14.79
CA ALA A 130 -10.63 -38.40 14.07
C ALA A 130 -11.85 -39.21 13.61
N ARG A 131 -12.15 -39.13 12.31
CA ARG A 131 -11.77 -40.12 11.28
C ARG A 131 -12.17 -39.64 9.89
#